data_AF-A0A836MPS8-F1
#
_entry.id   AF-A0A836MPS8-F1
#
_cell.length_a   1.000
_cell.length_b   1.000
_cell.length_c   1.000
_cell.angle_alpha   90.00
_cell.angle_beta   90.00
_cell.angle_gamma   90.00
#
_symmetry.space_group_name_H-M   'P 1'
#
loop_
_entity.id
_entity.type
_entity.pdbx_description
1 polymer ?
#
loop_
_entity_poly.entity_id
_entity_poly.type
_entity_poly.pdbx_seq_one_letter_code
_entity_poly.pdbx_strand_id
1 'polypeptide(L)'
;MPNSFGISVNNAGTNLTLNTQNINSQTNAIYAVNSGTGATSITINGDISSVNSDAIYAENDPATTDLTIHTKNINGKNNGIYAANFGTGSTTVTAEGNITATNQNGIYAFNHGKDLTINTHNVQGSQSGIYATNEGTGSTTITAKGNITATNSDAIHIENKSNTKDLIIKTDNINAKMNGIYTTNNGTGITSITVSNDIIAANGTGIFAQNLNTAGNLTINANNINAELNGIYIINNGSGSASITTAGTIQGQHQIWHPRRKQPNSSKYQRQSDQWFHYRRIRRH
;
A
#
# COMPACT_ATOMS: atom_id res chain seq x y z
N MET A 1 -4.70 33.87 -6.71
CA MET A 1 -4.82 33.85 -5.23
C MET A 1 -3.46 33.47 -4.69
N PRO A 2 -2.91 34.13 -3.65
CA PRO A 2 -1.54 33.83 -3.25
C PRO A 2 -1.47 32.40 -2.71
N ASN A 3 -0.35 31.74 -3.00
CA ASN A 3 0.00 30.37 -2.68
C ASN A 3 0.20 30.17 -1.16
N SER A 4 -0.80 30.52 -0.34
CA SER A 4 -0.65 30.54 1.12
C SER A 4 -0.87 29.16 1.71
N PHE A 5 0.11 28.72 2.49
CA PHE A 5 -0.05 27.64 3.46
C PHE A 5 -1.19 27.96 4.44
N GLY A 6 -1.81 26.93 5.01
CA GLY A 6 -2.72 27.14 6.15
C GLY A 6 -1.92 27.51 7.41
N ILE A 7 -0.98 26.65 7.78
CA ILE A 7 0.00 26.85 8.85
C ILE A 7 1.38 26.46 8.30
N SER A 8 2.37 27.33 8.50
CA SER A 8 3.77 27.04 8.18
C SER A 8 4.64 27.32 9.40
N VAL A 9 5.38 26.31 9.86
CA VAL A 9 6.26 26.37 11.04
C VAL A 9 7.63 25.81 10.67
N ASN A 10 8.67 26.60 10.94
CA ASN A 10 10.05 26.16 10.92
C ASN A 10 10.62 26.36 12.33
N ASN A 11 10.88 25.27 13.05
CA ASN A 11 11.36 25.30 14.43
C ASN A 11 12.85 24.93 14.49
N ALA A 12 13.70 25.82 15.00
CA ALA A 12 15.10 25.54 15.31
C ALA A 12 15.37 25.34 16.82
N GLY A 13 14.31 25.35 17.64
CA GLY A 13 14.38 25.22 19.09
C GLY A 13 14.45 23.76 19.54
N THR A 14 13.66 23.40 20.56
CA THR A 14 13.55 22.00 21.00
C THR A 14 12.33 21.35 20.35
N ASN A 15 11.17 21.43 20.99
CA ASN A 15 9.95 20.76 20.54
C ASN A 15 9.13 21.65 19.60
N LEU A 16 8.57 21.05 18.55
CA LEU A 16 7.49 21.63 17.76
C LEU A 16 6.19 20.99 18.22
N THR A 17 5.27 21.77 18.77
CA THR A 17 3.91 21.29 19.10
C THR A 17 2.88 22.13 18.36
N LEU A 18 2.01 21.46 17.62
CA LEU A 18 0.90 22.08 16.89
C LEU A 18 -0.40 21.40 17.30
N ASN A 19 -1.37 22.18 17.76
CA ASN A 19 -2.74 21.74 17.98
C ASN A 19 -3.68 22.63 17.16
N THR A 20 -4.47 22.04 16.27
CA THR A 20 -5.34 22.81 15.37
C THR A 20 -6.67 22.12 15.12
N GLN A 21 -7.58 22.87 14.49
CA GLN A 21 -8.91 22.46 14.07
C GLN A 21 -8.94 22.40 12.53
N ASN A 22 -10.06 22.78 11.93
CA ASN A 22 -10.23 22.75 10.48
C ASN A 22 -9.24 23.71 9.77
N ILE A 23 -8.64 23.27 8.67
CA ILE A 23 -7.79 24.10 7.81
C ILE A 23 -8.12 23.80 6.35
N ASN A 24 -8.32 24.85 5.56
CA ASN A 24 -8.44 24.75 4.11
C ASN A 24 -7.41 25.68 3.48
N SER A 25 -6.56 25.17 2.59
CA SER A 25 -5.47 25.95 1.98
C SER A 25 -5.29 25.66 0.49
N GLN A 26 -4.69 26.60 -0.22
CA GLN A 26 -4.36 26.42 -1.64
C GLN A 26 -3.12 25.54 -1.83
N THR A 27 -2.10 25.70 -0.99
CA THR A 27 -0.89 24.83 -0.92
C THR A 27 -0.98 23.93 0.32
N ASN A 28 0.13 23.53 0.95
CA ASN A 28 0.04 22.64 2.11
C ASN A 28 -0.79 23.28 3.23
N ALA A 29 -1.70 22.49 3.83
CA ALA A 29 -2.52 23.01 4.92
C ALA A 29 -1.70 23.12 6.20
N ILE A 30 -0.82 22.15 6.43
CA ILE A 30 0.21 22.21 7.45
C ILE A 30 1.55 21.92 6.78
N TYR A 31 2.50 22.82 6.99
CA TYR A 31 3.91 22.63 6.69
C TYR A 31 4.70 22.82 7.98
N ALA A 32 5.22 21.74 8.55
CA ALA A 32 5.92 21.73 9.83
C ALA A 32 7.30 21.11 9.67
N VAL A 33 8.34 21.91 9.87
CA VAL A 33 9.73 21.47 9.84
C VAL A 33 10.35 21.74 11.19
N ASN A 34 10.99 20.72 11.77
CA ASN A 34 11.76 20.84 13.01
C ASN A 34 13.23 20.57 12.74
N SER A 35 14.02 21.63 12.71
CA SER A 35 15.49 21.66 12.65
C SER A 35 16.15 21.73 14.03
N GLY A 36 15.36 21.57 15.08
CA GLY A 36 15.76 21.61 16.47
C GLY A 36 16.32 20.29 17.00
N THR A 37 16.24 20.11 18.32
CA THR A 37 16.71 18.88 19.00
C THR A 37 15.59 18.06 19.66
N GLY A 38 14.38 18.62 19.72
CA GLY A 38 13.25 18.00 20.40
C GLY A 38 12.36 17.18 19.48
N ALA A 39 11.18 16.83 19.96
CA ALA A 39 10.17 16.08 19.22
C ALA A 39 9.22 17.01 18.45
N THR A 40 8.55 16.46 17.44
CA THR A 40 7.43 17.11 16.75
C THR A 40 6.14 16.39 17.05
N SER A 41 5.15 17.12 17.57
CA SER A 41 3.81 16.61 17.85
C SER A 41 2.76 17.48 17.17
N ILE A 42 2.02 16.90 16.22
CA ILE A 42 0.93 17.56 15.49
C ILE A 42 -0.37 16.87 15.86
N THR A 43 -1.31 17.62 16.41
CA THR A 43 -2.66 17.16 16.77
C THR A 43 -3.69 17.98 16.03
N ILE A 44 -4.58 17.28 15.33
CA ILE A 44 -5.60 17.89 14.50
C ILE A 44 -6.95 17.33 14.90
N ASN A 45 -7.80 18.21 15.43
CA ASN A 45 -9.11 17.86 15.96
C ASN A 45 -10.25 18.12 14.95
N GLY A 46 -9.93 18.67 13.79
CA GLY A 46 -10.86 18.94 12.69
C GLY A 46 -10.40 18.38 11.35
N ASP A 47 -11.11 18.76 10.29
CA ASP A 47 -10.84 18.32 8.91
C ASP A 47 -9.82 19.22 8.22
N ILE A 48 -8.89 18.62 7.48
CA ILE A 48 -7.86 19.34 6.74
C ILE A 48 -8.06 19.14 5.24
N SER A 49 -7.97 20.21 4.47
CA SER A 49 -7.90 20.15 3.02
C SER A 49 -6.80 21.03 2.43
N SER A 50 -6.09 20.49 1.44
CA SER A 50 -5.16 21.20 0.56
C SER A 50 -5.54 21.00 -0.90
N VAL A 51 -5.61 22.09 -1.65
CA VAL A 51 -6.03 22.05 -3.06
C VAL A 51 -4.90 21.62 -4.00
N ASN A 52 -3.66 22.04 -3.76
CA ASN A 52 -2.57 21.87 -4.73
C ASN A 52 -1.33 21.12 -4.23
N SER A 53 -1.25 20.76 -2.95
CA SER A 53 -0.06 20.13 -2.36
C SER A 53 -0.43 19.00 -1.39
N ASP A 54 0.46 18.63 -0.48
CA ASP A 54 0.14 17.72 0.61
C ASP A 54 -0.78 18.40 1.61
N ALA A 55 -1.73 17.67 2.20
CA ALA A 55 -2.51 18.27 3.28
C ALA A 55 -1.63 18.54 4.50
N ILE A 56 -0.80 17.57 4.87
CA ILE A 56 0.18 17.70 5.95
C ILE A 56 1.56 17.33 5.41
N TYR A 57 2.50 18.25 5.56
CA TYR A 57 3.93 18.02 5.42
C TYR A 57 4.57 18.19 6.79
N ALA A 58 5.16 17.12 7.33
CA ALA A 58 5.84 17.14 8.61
C ALA A 58 7.22 16.49 8.48
N GLU A 59 8.26 17.25 8.84
CA GLU A 59 9.64 16.84 8.71
C GLU A 59 10.43 17.15 9.98
N ASN A 60 11.26 16.18 10.37
CA ASN A 60 12.16 16.23 11.50
C ASN A 60 13.59 16.04 10.99
N ASP A 61 14.48 16.99 11.26
CA ASP A 61 15.89 16.91 10.88
C ASP A 61 16.69 15.93 11.77
N PRO A 62 17.92 15.57 11.40
CA PRO A 62 18.69 14.52 12.06
C PRO A 62 18.91 14.67 13.58
N ALA A 63 18.93 15.91 14.10
CA ALA A 63 19.16 16.18 15.52
C ALA A 63 17.89 16.01 16.38
N THR A 64 16.72 15.84 15.77
CA THR A 64 15.43 15.69 16.45
C THR A 64 15.21 14.27 17.00
N THR A 65 14.05 14.07 17.64
CA THR A 65 13.66 12.79 18.23
C THR A 65 12.42 12.22 17.53
N ASP A 66 11.26 12.28 18.18
CA ASP A 66 10.03 11.65 17.70
C ASP A 66 9.26 12.55 16.73
N LEU A 67 8.56 11.94 15.76
CA LEU A 67 7.56 12.60 14.94
C LEU A 67 6.20 11.94 15.16
N THR A 68 5.26 12.70 15.71
CA THR A 68 3.92 12.20 16.03
C THR A 68 2.86 13.06 15.35
N ILE A 69 1.95 12.42 14.61
CA ILE A 69 0.85 13.08 13.91
C ILE A 69 -0.46 12.38 14.27
N HIS A 70 -1.42 13.12 14.83
CA HIS A 70 -2.77 12.65 15.15
C HIS A 70 -3.80 13.46 14.36
N THR A 71 -4.65 12.79 13.59
CA THR A 71 -5.57 13.48 12.66
C THR A 71 -6.99 12.91 12.65
N LYS A 72 -7.92 13.73 12.17
CA LYS A 72 -9.25 13.32 11.69
C LYS A 72 -9.23 13.12 10.17
N ASN A 73 -10.17 13.70 9.43
CA ASN A 73 -10.23 13.56 7.98
C ASN A 73 -9.22 14.48 7.30
N ILE A 74 -8.52 13.92 6.31
CA ILE A 74 -7.44 14.61 5.59
C ILE A 74 -7.68 14.48 4.08
N ASN A 75 -7.62 15.61 3.38
CA ASN A 75 -7.74 15.67 1.93
C ASN A 75 -6.56 16.43 1.33
N GLY A 76 -5.63 15.72 0.71
CA GLY A 76 -4.49 16.30 0.00
C GLY A 76 -4.60 16.11 -1.51
N LYS A 77 -3.94 16.98 -2.29
CA LYS A 77 -3.74 16.70 -3.71
C LYS A 77 -2.60 15.71 -3.88
N ASN A 78 -1.41 16.05 -3.39
CA ASN A 78 -0.22 15.22 -3.52
C ASN A 78 -0.27 14.06 -2.53
N ASN A 79 0.19 14.28 -1.29
CA ASN A 79 0.00 13.32 -0.21
C ASN A 79 -1.12 13.77 0.74
N GLY A 80 -1.83 12.83 1.35
CA GLY A 80 -2.69 13.15 2.49
C GLY A 80 -1.79 13.55 3.66
N ILE A 81 -0.88 12.65 4.03
CA ILE A 81 0.14 12.90 5.05
C ILE A 81 1.51 12.54 4.47
N TYR A 82 2.43 13.50 4.50
CA TYR A 82 3.86 13.29 4.32
C TYR A 82 4.54 13.43 5.68
N ALA A 83 5.10 12.34 6.20
CA ALA A 83 5.76 12.28 7.50
C ALA A 83 7.18 11.74 7.33
N ALA A 84 8.18 12.59 7.49
CA ALA A 84 9.59 12.21 7.39
C ALA A 84 10.32 12.50 8.70
N ASN A 85 10.87 11.47 9.33
CA ASN A 85 11.69 11.61 10.53
C ASN A 85 13.11 11.14 10.27
N PHE A 86 14.02 12.11 10.11
CA PHE A 86 15.46 11.84 10.05
C PHE A 86 16.09 11.79 11.46
N GLY A 87 15.32 12.14 12.49
CA GLY A 87 15.75 12.12 13.89
C GLY A 87 15.96 10.71 14.46
N THR A 88 16.27 10.67 15.74
CA THR A 88 16.66 9.44 16.46
C THR A 88 15.48 8.69 17.11
N GLY A 89 14.29 9.30 17.12
CA GLY A 89 13.08 8.77 17.74
C GLY A 89 12.20 7.96 16.79
N SER A 90 10.99 7.63 17.24
CA SER A 90 10.00 6.91 16.45
C SER A 90 9.11 7.85 15.64
N THR A 91 8.56 7.36 14.53
CA THR A 91 7.49 8.02 13.78
C THR A 91 6.15 7.34 14.05
N THR A 92 5.15 8.11 14.47
CA THR A 92 3.78 7.62 14.69
C THR A 92 2.79 8.48 13.92
N VAL A 93 2.01 7.86 13.03
CA VAL A 93 0.86 8.48 12.36
C VAL A 93 -0.41 7.78 12.82
N THR A 94 -1.32 8.53 13.44
CA THR A 94 -2.63 8.04 13.86
C THR A 94 -3.73 8.87 13.20
N ALA A 95 -4.53 8.23 12.35
CA ALA A 95 -5.66 8.84 11.66
C ALA A 95 -6.98 8.18 12.07
N GLU A 96 -7.80 8.95 12.77
CA GLU A 96 -9.12 8.52 13.22
C GLU A 96 -10.20 8.75 12.14
N GLY A 97 -9.91 9.59 11.15
CA GLY A 97 -10.77 9.83 9.99
C GLY A 97 -10.20 9.23 8.71
N ASN A 98 -10.87 9.54 7.59
CA ASN A 98 -10.44 9.10 6.27
C ASN A 98 -9.30 9.98 5.74
N ILE A 99 -8.35 9.37 5.04
CA ILE A 99 -7.28 10.08 4.34
C ILE A 99 -7.45 9.89 2.83
N THR A 100 -7.48 10.99 2.08
CA THR A 100 -7.55 10.97 0.63
C THR A 100 -6.43 11.79 0.03
N ALA A 101 -5.75 11.21 -0.95
CA ALA A 101 -4.76 11.85 -1.81
C ALA A 101 -5.06 11.52 -3.28
N THR A 102 -5.14 12.55 -4.12
CA THR A 102 -5.60 12.37 -5.52
C THR A 102 -4.47 12.20 -6.54
N ASN A 103 -3.22 12.51 -6.18
CA ASN A 103 -2.08 12.50 -7.09
C ASN A 103 -0.94 11.56 -6.64
N GLN A 104 -0.62 11.51 -5.34
CA GLN A 104 0.44 10.64 -4.79
C GLN A 104 -0.12 9.68 -3.73
N ASN A 105 0.47 9.63 -2.53
CA ASN A 105 0.15 8.63 -1.52
C ASN A 105 -0.89 9.14 -0.53
N GLY A 106 -1.78 8.27 -0.07
CA GLY A 106 -2.63 8.62 1.07
C GLY A 106 -1.76 8.99 2.28
N ILE A 107 -0.84 8.09 2.63
CA ILE A 107 0.22 8.32 3.60
C ILE A 107 1.57 7.96 2.98
N TYR A 108 2.50 8.90 3.03
CA TYR A 108 3.93 8.65 2.85
C TYR A 108 4.62 8.79 4.21
N ALA A 109 5.37 7.76 4.61
CA ALA A 109 6.10 7.77 5.87
C ALA A 109 7.54 7.29 5.70
N PHE A 110 8.48 8.06 6.24
CA PHE A 110 9.90 7.73 6.29
C PHE A 110 10.39 7.85 7.74
N ASN A 111 11.15 6.85 8.21
CA ASN A 111 11.70 6.85 9.56
C ASN A 111 13.16 6.36 9.56
N HIS A 112 14.06 7.18 10.08
CA HIS A 112 15.48 6.85 10.29
C HIS A 112 15.79 6.47 11.75
N GLY A 113 14.90 6.75 12.70
CA GLY A 113 15.18 6.55 14.13
C GLY A 113 14.88 5.14 14.64
N LYS A 114 13.73 4.96 15.30
CA LYS A 114 13.35 3.68 15.94
C LYS A 114 12.21 2.99 15.20
N ASP A 115 11.00 3.08 15.74
CA ASP A 115 9.82 2.40 15.20
C ASP A 115 9.07 3.30 14.22
N LEU A 116 8.44 2.69 13.21
CA LEU A 116 7.48 3.35 12.33
C LEU A 116 6.10 2.74 12.54
N THR A 117 5.17 3.51 13.09
CA THR A 117 3.80 3.06 13.38
C THR A 117 2.77 3.89 12.61
N ILE A 118 1.87 3.22 11.89
CA ILE A 118 0.74 3.86 11.21
C ILE A 118 -0.55 3.17 11.63
N ASN A 119 -1.45 3.92 12.27
CA ASN A 119 -2.79 3.49 12.66
C ASN A 119 -3.82 4.32 11.90
N THR A 120 -4.69 3.70 11.11
CA THR A 120 -5.60 4.44 10.24
C THR A 120 -6.95 3.77 10.06
N HIS A 121 -7.91 4.52 9.49
CA HIS A 121 -9.17 3.99 8.94
C HIS A 121 -9.03 3.80 7.43
N ASN A 122 -9.87 4.45 6.63
CA ASN A 122 -9.78 4.39 5.19
C ASN A 122 -8.66 5.29 4.69
N VAL A 123 -7.84 4.77 3.78
CA VAL A 123 -6.80 5.55 3.12
C VAL A 123 -6.87 5.32 1.63
N GLN A 124 -6.95 6.42 0.88
CA GLN A 124 -6.89 6.41 -0.57
C GLN A 124 -5.69 7.25 -1.03
N GLY A 125 -4.85 6.65 -1.87
CA GLY A 125 -3.87 7.37 -2.67
C GLY A 125 -4.03 7.03 -4.15
N SER A 126 -3.48 7.89 -5.00
CA SER A 126 -3.35 7.58 -6.42
C SER A 126 -2.20 6.61 -6.66
N GLN A 127 -1.01 6.90 -6.11
CA GLN A 127 0.13 6.00 -6.18
C GLN A 127 -0.07 4.86 -5.18
N SER A 128 0.15 5.12 -3.88
CA SER A 128 -0.10 4.12 -2.84
C SER A 128 -1.11 4.61 -1.82
N GLY A 129 -1.91 3.71 -1.26
CA GLY A 129 -2.67 4.05 -0.06
C GLY A 129 -1.69 4.39 1.07
N ILE A 130 -0.76 3.48 1.35
CA ILE A 130 0.33 3.66 2.31
C ILE A 130 1.66 3.31 1.65
N TYR A 131 2.60 4.25 1.68
CA TYR A 131 4.00 4.03 1.33
C TYR A 131 4.85 4.28 2.57
N ALA A 132 5.62 3.28 3.01
CA ALA A 132 6.39 3.35 4.25
C ALA A 132 7.80 2.80 4.08
N THR A 133 8.80 3.56 4.52
CA THR A 133 10.19 3.10 4.59
C THR A 133 10.72 3.30 5.99
N ASN A 134 11.28 2.24 6.58
CA ASN A 134 11.96 2.30 7.86
C ASN A 134 13.44 1.94 7.67
N GLU A 135 14.31 2.91 7.93
CA GLU A 135 15.76 2.78 7.98
C GLU A 135 16.28 2.74 9.42
N GLY A 136 15.37 2.85 10.40
CA GLY A 136 15.68 2.85 11.81
C GLY A 136 16.06 1.49 12.38
N THR A 137 16.10 1.45 13.71
CA THR A 137 16.51 0.28 14.51
C THR A 137 15.34 -0.52 15.09
N GLY A 138 14.12 -0.02 14.90
CA GLY A 138 12.89 -0.58 15.42
C GLY A 138 12.09 -1.37 14.39
N SER A 139 10.82 -1.59 14.70
CA SER A 139 9.87 -2.33 13.86
C SER A 139 8.99 -1.37 13.06
N THR A 140 8.40 -1.86 11.97
CA THR A 140 7.35 -1.19 11.22
C THR A 140 6.01 -1.87 11.48
N THR A 141 5.01 -1.13 11.96
CA THR A 141 3.67 -1.64 12.24
C THR A 141 2.61 -0.80 11.54
N ILE A 142 1.82 -1.44 10.69
CA ILE A 142 0.65 -0.84 10.03
C ILE A 142 -0.61 -1.52 10.53
N THR A 143 -1.52 -0.73 11.09
CA THR A 143 -2.88 -1.18 11.43
C THR A 143 -3.90 -0.30 10.71
N ALA A 144 -4.66 -0.87 9.78
CA ALA A 144 -5.78 -0.19 9.12
C ALA A 144 -7.10 -0.87 9.47
N LYS A 145 -8.02 -0.11 10.05
CA LYS A 145 -9.38 -0.57 10.36
C LYS A 145 -10.37 -0.42 9.21
N GLY A 146 -9.97 0.31 8.16
CA GLY A 146 -10.78 0.53 6.97
C GLY A 146 -10.07 0.09 5.70
N ASN A 147 -10.64 0.50 4.57
CA ASN A 147 -10.17 0.14 3.24
C ASN A 147 -8.90 0.91 2.88
N ILE A 148 -7.90 0.21 2.35
CA ILE A 148 -6.72 0.84 1.75
C ILE A 148 -6.82 0.73 0.24
N THR A 149 -6.80 1.88 -0.44
CA THR A 149 -7.00 1.98 -1.89
C THR A 149 -5.84 2.69 -2.58
N ALA A 150 -5.35 2.10 -3.67
CA ALA A 150 -4.45 2.73 -4.63
C ALA A 150 -5.02 2.64 -6.05
N THR A 151 -5.18 3.77 -6.72
CA THR A 151 -5.81 3.79 -8.06
C THR A 151 -4.84 3.55 -9.22
N ASN A 152 -3.52 3.70 -9.01
CA ASN A 152 -2.50 3.54 -10.04
C ASN A 152 -1.32 2.63 -9.66
N SER A 153 -1.05 2.36 -8.37
CA SER A 153 0.05 1.47 -7.95
C SER A 153 -0.38 0.50 -6.83
N ASP A 154 0.54 0.16 -5.94
CA ASP A 154 0.35 -0.75 -4.83
C ASP A 154 -0.50 -0.12 -3.73
N ALA A 155 -1.47 -0.82 -3.14
CA ALA A 155 -2.24 -0.24 -2.03
C ALA A 155 -1.38 -0.02 -0.78
N ILE A 156 -0.51 -0.97 -0.47
CA ILE A 156 0.47 -0.88 0.63
C ILE A 156 1.85 -1.26 0.10
N HIS A 157 2.81 -0.36 0.23
CA HIS A 157 4.22 -0.60 -0.11
C HIS A 157 5.09 -0.32 1.12
N ILE A 158 5.82 -1.33 1.61
CA ILE A 158 6.67 -1.20 2.80
C ILE A 158 8.06 -1.76 2.55
N GLU A 159 9.07 -0.98 2.96
CA GLU A 159 10.45 -1.41 2.97
C GLU A 159 11.10 -1.22 4.35
N ASN A 160 11.58 -2.32 4.92
CA ASN A 160 12.40 -2.35 6.12
C ASN A 160 13.87 -2.57 5.72
N LYS A 161 14.77 -1.65 6.08
CA LYS A 161 16.21 -1.78 5.82
C LYS A 161 16.91 -2.70 6.81
N SER A 162 18.21 -2.94 6.61
CA SER A 162 18.98 -3.97 7.32
C SER A 162 19.02 -3.86 8.84
N ASN A 163 18.86 -2.64 9.39
CA ASN A 163 18.95 -2.39 10.83
C ASN A 163 17.62 -2.58 11.56
N THR A 164 16.53 -2.77 10.83
CA THR A 164 15.18 -2.87 11.38
C THR A 164 14.89 -4.25 11.97
N LYS A 165 13.73 -4.36 12.62
CA LYS A 165 13.23 -5.59 13.23
C LYS A 165 12.01 -6.10 12.46
N ASP A 166 10.83 -6.01 13.05
CA ASP A 166 9.64 -6.64 12.51
C ASP A 166 8.97 -5.77 11.44
N LEU A 167 8.28 -6.43 10.51
CA LEU A 167 7.35 -5.82 9.57
C LEU A 167 5.98 -6.44 9.82
N ILE A 168 5.05 -5.67 10.39
CA ILE A 168 3.73 -6.16 10.79
C ILE A 168 2.65 -5.34 10.08
N ILE A 169 1.79 -6.02 9.33
CA ILE A 169 0.63 -5.43 8.65
C ILE A 169 -0.64 -6.12 9.14
N LYS A 170 -1.60 -5.34 9.62
CA LYS A 170 -2.95 -5.78 9.97
C LYS A 170 -3.98 -4.85 9.32
N THR A 171 -4.69 -5.34 8.32
CA THR A 171 -5.63 -4.53 7.54
C THR A 171 -6.94 -5.24 7.30
N ASP A 172 -7.93 -4.46 6.85
CA ASP A 172 -9.28 -4.94 6.57
C ASP A 172 -9.45 -5.34 5.10
N ASN A 173 -9.81 -4.39 4.23
CA ASN A 173 -9.95 -4.58 2.78
C ASN A 173 -8.86 -3.83 2.01
N ILE A 174 -8.46 -4.37 0.87
CA ILE A 174 -7.43 -3.80 0.00
C ILE A 174 -7.90 -3.75 -1.45
N ASN A 175 -7.74 -2.59 -2.09
CA ASN A 175 -7.99 -2.41 -3.52
C ASN A 175 -6.82 -1.68 -4.18
N ALA A 176 -6.10 -2.36 -5.05
CA ALA A 176 -4.93 -1.83 -5.73
C ALA A 176 -5.04 -2.00 -7.25
N LYS A 177 -4.47 -1.02 -7.96
CA LYS A 177 -4.25 -1.18 -9.40
C LYS A 177 -3.11 -2.15 -9.68
N MET A 178 -2.00 -2.07 -8.95
CA MET A 178 -0.88 -2.99 -9.06
C MET A 178 -0.96 -4.05 -7.97
N ASN A 179 -0.01 -4.11 -7.02
CA ASN A 179 -0.05 -5.13 -5.97
C ASN A 179 -0.96 -4.72 -4.82
N GLY A 180 -1.69 -5.66 -4.22
CA GLY A 180 -2.45 -5.35 -3.01
C GLY A 180 -1.52 -4.93 -1.87
N ILE A 181 -0.55 -5.79 -1.58
CA ILE A 181 0.53 -5.54 -0.62
C ILE A 181 1.86 -5.87 -1.26
N TYR A 182 2.83 -4.96 -1.17
CA TYR A 182 4.24 -5.18 -1.49
C TYR A 182 5.09 -4.92 -0.25
N THR A 183 5.86 -5.92 0.17
CA THR A 183 6.72 -5.81 1.36
C THR A 183 8.09 -6.40 1.13
N THR A 184 9.09 -5.71 1.66
CA THR A 184 10.47 -6.19 1.74
C THR A 184 10.99 -5.97 3.16
N ASN A 185 11.41 -7.05 3.81
CA ASN A 185 12.07 -7.01 5.11
C ASN A 185 13.53 -7.45 4.99
N ASN A 186 14.43 -6.48 5.08
CA ASN A 186 15.88 -6.71 5.19
C ASN A 186 16.36 -6.74 6.64
N GLY A 187 15.47 -6.54 7.61
CA GLY A 187 15.79 -6.54 9.04
C GLY A 187 16.08 -7.94 9.60
N THR A 188 16.00 -8.04 10.93
CA THR A 188 16.25 -9.28 11.68
C THR A 188 14.98 -9.90 12.27
N GLY A 189 13.87 -9.14 12.29
CA GLY A 189 12.61 -9.55 12.87
C GLY A 189 11.72 -10.34 11.92
N ILE A 190 10.48 -10.56 12.34
CA ILE A 190 9.49 -11.30 11.52
C ILE A 190 8.85 -10.40 10.47
N THR A 191 8.27 -11.02 9.45
CA THR A 191 7.27 -10.40 8.55
C THR A 191 5.93 -11.08 8.80
N SER A 192 4.92 -10.32 9.23
CA SER A 192 3.58 -10.82 9.52
C SER A 192 2.54 -9.96 8.80
N ILE A 193 1.82 -10.55 7.85
CA ILE A 193 0.77 -9.88 7.07
C ILE A 193 -0.56 -10.54 7.41
N THR A 194 -1.53 -9.75 7.86
CA THR A 194 -2.90 -10.21 8.12
C THR A 194 -3.88 -9.29 7.42
N VAL A 195 -4.67 -9.85 6.50
CA VAL A 195 -5.76 -9.15 5.83
C VAL A 195 -7.07 -9.87 6.14
N SER A 196 -7.98 -9.17 6.82
CA SER A 196 -9.18 -9.79 7.40
C SER A 196 -10.26 -10.04 6.35
N ASN A 197 -10.31 -9.20 5.32
CA ASN A 197 -11.27 -9.29 4.22
C ASN A 197 -10.55 -9.37 2.87
N ASP A 198 -11.11 -8.76 1.83
CA ASP A 198 -10.75 -9.05 0.45
C ASP A 198 -9.55 -8.22 -0.03
N ILE A 199 -8.74 -8.83 -0.90
CA ILE A 199 -7.69 -8.16 -1.65
C ILE A 199 -8.03 -8.20 -3.13
N ILE A 200 -8.09 -7.02 -3.75
CA ILE A 200 -8.22 -6.88 -5.20
C ILE A 200 -6.92 -6.23 -5.70
N ALA A 201 -6.22 -6.92 -6.61
CA ALA A 201 -5.00 -6.45 -7.26
C ALA A 201 -5.21 -6.51 -8.78
N ALA A 202 -5.73 -5.41 -9.36
CA ALA A 202 -6.30 -5.43 -10.70
C ALA A 202 -5.30 -5.81 -11.80
N ASN A 203 -4.02 -5.44 -11.64
CA ASN A 203 -2.95 -5.71 -12.61
C ASN A 203 -1.67 -6.32 -11.99
N GLY A 204 -1.71 -6.69 -10.71
CA GLY A 204 -0.53 -7.12 -9.97
C GLY A 204 -0.73 -8.40 -9.19
N THR A 205 0.13 -8.57 -8.18
CA THR A 205 0.04 -9.67 -7.21
C THR A 205 -0.82 -9.24 -6.02
N GLY A 206 -1.67 -10.12 -5.50
CA GLY A 206 -2.45 -9.81 -4.30
C GLY A 206 -1.55 -9.46 -3.11
N ILE A 207 -0.64 -10.37 -2.74
CA ILE A 207 0.41 -10.12 -1.75
C ILE A 207 1.77 -10.55 -2.29
N PHE A 208 2.69 -9.59 -2.43
CA PHE A 208 4.12 -9.82 -2.61
C PHE A 208 4.83 -9.58 -1.27
N ALA A 209 5.54 -10.60 -0.76
CA ALA A 209 6.30 -10.47 0.48
C ALA A 209 7.69 -11.09 0.37
N GLN A 210 8.72 -10.33 0.71
CA GLN A 210 10.10 -10.76 0.65
C GLN A 210 10.81 -10.58 1.99
N ASN A 211 11.40 -11.67 2.49
CA ASN A 211 12.39 -11.67 3.56
C ASN A 211 13.78 -11.87 2.95
N LEU A 212 14.74 -11.00 3.30
CA LEU A 212 16.15 -11.17 2.96
C LEU A 212 16.87 -12.01 4.03
N ASN A 213 18.17 -12.24 3.83
CA ASN A 213 18.98 -13.27 4.49
C ASN A 213 18.94 -13.27 6.02
N THR A 214 18.75 -12.12 6.65
CA THR A 214 18.75 -11.97 8.11
C THR A 214 17.35 -12.00 8.74
N ALA A 215 16.30 -11.89 7.94
CA ALA A 215 14.94 -11.82 8.45
C ALA A 215 14.49 -13.15 9.06
N GLY A 216 13.56 -13.05 10.01
CA GLY A 216 12.95 -14.17 10.70
C GLY A 216 11.81 -14.81 9.89
N ASN A 217 10.76 -15.21 10.59
CA ASN A 217 9.62 -15.89 9.97
C ASN A 217 8.87 -14.96 8.99
N LEU A 218 8.31 -15.55 7.93
CA LEU A 218 7.36 -14.89 7.03
C LEU A 218 5.99 -15.55 7.20
N THR A 219 5.00 -14.82 7.71
CA THR A 219 3.65 -15.33 7.93
C THR A 219 2.63 -14.48 7.19
N ILE A 220 1.78 -15.12 6.40
CA ILE A 220 0.64 -14.47 5.72
C ILE A 220 -0.65 -15.15 6.18
N ASN A 221 -1.61 -14.34 6.61
CA ASN A 221 -3.00 -14.75 6.82
C ASN A 221 -3.90 -13.85 5.97
N ALA A 222 -4.60 -14.43 4.99
CA ALA A 222 -5.45 -13.67 4.07
C ALA A 222 -6.80 -14.37 3.87
N ASN A 223 -7.83 -13.61 3.50
CA ASN A 223 -9.14 -14.17 3.17
C ASN A 223 -9.27 -14.44 1.67
N ASN A 224 -10.07 -13.65 0.93
CA ASN A 224 -10.18 -13.77 -0.52
C ASN A 224 -9.15 -12.87 -1.21
N ILE A 225 -8.57 -13.37 -2.29
CA ILE A 225 -7.66 -12.60 -3.15
C ILE A 225 -8.09 -12.76 -4.60
N ASN A 226 -8.32 -11.65 -5.28
CA ASN A 226 -8.51 -11.57 -6.72
C ASN A 226 -7.39 -10.73 -7.33
N ALA A 227 -6.41 -11.39 -7.95
CA ALA A 227 -5.25 -10.76 -8.55
C ALA A 227 -5.12 -11.13 -10.04
N GLU A 228 -4.65 -10.21 -10.87
CA GLU A 228 -4.34 -10.53 -12.27
C GLU A 228 -3.11 -11.44 -12.37
N LEU A 229 -2.06 -11.22 -11.58
CA LEU A 229 -0.86 -12.07 -11.63
C LEU A 229 -0.93 -13.24 -10.64
N ASN A 230 -0.19 -13.18 -9.54
CA ASN A 230 -0.22 -14.18 -8.48
C ASN A 230 -1.21 -13.74 -7.39
N GLY A 231 -1.95 -14.66 -6.79
CA GLY A 231 -2.71 -14.33 -5.58
C GLY A 231 -1.76 -13.95 -4.43
N ILE A 232 -0.82 -14.85 -4.12
CA ILE A 232 0.23 -14.65 -3.12
C ILE A 232 1.56 -15.10 -3.71
N TYR A 233 2.58 -14.26 -3.63
CA TYR A 233 3.95 -14.56 -4.02
C TYR A 233 4.90 -14.19 -2.89
N ILE A 234 5.65 -15.17 -2.40
CA ILE A 234 6.60 -14.97 -1.30
C ILE A 234 8.01 -15.40 -1.68
N ILE A 235 8.99 -14.65 -1.18
CA ILE A 235 10.41 -15.01 -1.21
C ILE A 235 10.90 -14.99 0.22
N ASN A 236 11.31 -16.13 0.78
CA ASN A 236 11.89 -16.19 2.11
C ASN A 236 13.34 -16.67 2.02
N ASN A 237 14.27 -15.71 1.93
CA ASN A 237 15.71 -15.98 2.01
C ASN A 237 16.22 -15.94 3.46
N GLY A 238 15.35 -15.57 4.40
CA GLY A 238 15.67 -15.48 5.83
C GLY A 238 15.86 -16.85 6.49
N SER A 239 16.28 -16.82 7.76
CA SER A 239 16.52 -18.03 8.56
C SER A 239 15.25 -18.64 9.17
N GLY A 240 14.15 -17.87 9.21
CA GLY A 240 12.87 -18.31 9.73
C GLY A 240 12.03 -19.13 8.75
N SER A 241 10.95 -19.70 9.23
CA SER A 241 9.98 -20.44 8.42
C SER A 241 9.06 -19.51 7.63
N ALA A 242 8.60 -19.94 6.46
CA ALA A 242 7.51 -19.31 5.74
C ALA A 242 6.18 -20.07 5.94
N SER A 243 5.09 -19.36 6.25
CA SER A 243 3.75 -19.94 6.37
C SER A 243 2.69 -19.03 5.74
N ILE A 244 1.74 -19.65 5.04
CA ILE A 244 0.60 -18.98 4.42
C ILE A 244 -0.67 -19.71 4.90
N THR A 245 -1.61 -18.95 5.45
CA THR A 245 -2.96 -19.43 5.79
C THR A 245 -3.96 -18.60 5.01
N THR A 246 -4.90 -19.28 4.34
CA THR A 246 -5.96 -18.61 3.59
C THR A 246 -7.32 -19.16 4.00
N ALA A 247 -8.25 -18.27 4.36
CA ALA A 247 -9.62 -18.66 4.71
C ALA A 247 -10.57 -18.67 3.51
N GLY A 248 -10.25 -17.88 2.48
CA GLY A 248 -11.09 -17.65 1.32
C GLY A 248 -10.50 -18.15 0.00
N THR A 249 -11.09 -17.71 -1.11
CA THR A 249 -10.65 -18.09 -2.46
C THR A 249 -9.46 -17.25 -2.90
N ILE A 250 -8.42 -17.88 -3.44
CA ILE A 250 -7.23 -17.21 -3.99
C ILE A 250 -7.21 -17.39 -5.50
N GLN A 251 -7.30 -16.29 -6.24
CA GLN A 251 -7.25 -16.26 -7.70
C GLN A 251 -6.07 -15.41 -8.18
N GLY A 252 -5.23 -16.01 -9.02
CA GLY A 252 -4.23 -15.34 -9.84
C GLY A 252 -4.49 -15.71 -11.30
N GLN A 253 -4.77 -14.75 -12.17
CA GLN A 253 -5.08 -15.02 -13.57
C GLN A 253 -3.86 -14.92 -14.47
N HIS A 254 -2.99 -15.94 -14.46
CA HIS A 254 -2.01 -16.05 -15.54
C HIS A 254 -2.76 -16.32 -16.85
N GLN A 255 -3.03 -15.28 -17.65
CA GLN A 255 -3.61 -15.46 -18.99
C GLN A 255 -2.63 -16.29 -19.81
N ILE A 256 -2.88 -17.60 -19.91
CA ILE A 256 -2.35 -18.40 -20.99
C ILE A 256 -3.03 -17.85 -22.25
N TRP A 257 -2.35 -16.93 -22.92
CA TRP A 257 -2.76 -16.46 -24.23
C TRP A 257 -2.77 -17.66 -25.19
N HIS A 258 -3.95 -18.24 -25.42
CA HIS A 258 -4.16 -19.04 -26.61
C HIS A 258 -4.39 -18.06 -27.77
N PRO A 259 -3.49 -17.98 -28.78
CA PRO A 259 -3.85 -17.32 -30.02
C PRO A 259 -5.11 -18.01 -30.53
N ARG A 260 -6.20 -17.25 -30.69
CA ARG A 260 -7.34 -17.70 -31.48
C ARG A 260 -6.80 -18.02 -32.88
N ARG A 261 -6.52 -19.30 -33.17
CA ARG A 261 -6.49 -19.78 -34.54
C ARG A 261 -7.87 -19.47 -35.09
N LYS A 262 -7.98 -18.44 -35.93
CA LYS A 262 -9.13 -18.27 -36.80
C LYS A 262 -9.26 -19.57 -37.60
N GLN A 263 -10.21 -20.43 -37.23
CA GLN A 263 -10.70 -21.45 -38.15
C GLN A 263 -11.27 -20.68 -39.36
N PRO A 264 -10.78 -20.89 -40.58
CA PRO A 264 -11.44 -20.33 -41.75
C PRO A 264 -12.84 -20.92 -41.85
N ASN A 265 -13.84 -20.05 -42.03
CA ASN A 265 -15.22 -20.41 -42.34
C ASN A 265 -15.30 -21.51 -43.41
N SER A 266 -15.62 -22.73 -43.02
CA SER A 266 -16.12 -23.76 -43.93
C SER A 266 -17.62 -23.55 -44.13
N SER A 267 -18.00 -22.51 -44.87
CA SER A 267 -19.39 -22.30 -45.30
C SER A 267 -19.45 -21.61 -46.67
N LYS A 268 -18.87 -22.23 -47.68
CA LYS A 268 -19.35 -22.10 -49.06
C LYS A 268 -19.30 -23.50 -49.69
N TYR A 269 -20.38 -23.83 -50.41
CA TYR A 269 -20.75 -25.10 -51.04
C TYR A 269 -21.65 -26.02 -50.21
N GLN A 270 -22.90 -25.56 -50.05
CA GLN A 270 -24.05 -26.46 -50.16
C GLN A 270 -24.87 -26.05 -51.39
N ARG A 271 -25.28 -27.09 -52.13
CA ARG A 271 -26.22 -27.15 -53.27
C ARG A 271 -25.59 -27.10 -54.66
N GLN A 272 -25.40 -28.28 -55.25
CA GLN A 272 -26.20 -28.69 -56.42
C GLN A 272 -26.36 -30.22 -56.43
N SER A 273 -27.44 -30.63 -57.08
CA SER A 273 -28.19 -31.87 -56.90
C SER A 273 -27.73 -33.02 -57.80
N ASP A 274 -28.31 -34.19 -57.50
CA ASP A 274 -28.70 -35.27 -58.41
C ASP A 274 -27.78 -36.47 -58.66
N GLN A 275 -28.31 -37.61 -58.19
CA GLN A 275 -28.30 -38.97 -58.73
C GLN A 275 -26.95 -39.74 -58.79
N TRP A 276 -26.90 -40.89 -58.12
CA TRP A 276 -26.92 -42.21 -58.78
C TRP A 276 -26.97 -43.36 -57.76
N PHE A 277 -27.89 -44.30 -58.00
CA PHE A 277 -28.01 -45.61 -57.34
C PHE A 277 -26.83 -46.53 -57.73
N HIS A 278 -26.22 -47.26 -56.78
CA HIS A 278 -26.12 -48.74 -56.79
C HIS A 278 -25.25 -49.33 -55.65
N TYR A 279 -25.84 -50.28 -54.92
CA TYR A 279 -25.30 -51.57 -54.45
C TYR A 279 -23.84 -51.72 -53.96
N ARG A 280 -23.66 -52.10 -52.68
CA ARG A 280 -23.50 -53.51 -52.26
C ARG A 280 -23.36 -53.67 -50.73
N ARG A 281 -24.16 -54.62 -50.20
CA ARG A 281 -23.98 -55.31 -48.91
C ARG A 281 -22.57 -55.86 -48.75
N ILE A 282 -22.01 -55.85 -47.54
CA ILE A 282 -21.49 -57.06 -46.83
C ILE A 282 -21.72 -56.88 -45.31
N ARG A 283 -22.33 -57.90 -44.68
CA ARG A 283 -22.43 -58.13 -43.23
C ARG A 283 -21.24 -58.99 -42.76
N ARG A 284 -21.07 -59.03 -41.43
CA ARG A 284 -20.41 -60.04 -40.55
C ARG A 284 -19.03 -59.58 -40.07
N HIS A 285 -18.63 -59.73 -38.81
CA HIS A 285 -19.25 -60.35 -37.63
C HIS A 285 -18.93 -59.52 -36.39
#